data_AF-A0A0U2ZHD5-F1
#
_entry.id   AF-A0A0U2ZHD5-F1
#
_cell.length_a   1.000
_cell.length_b   1.000
_cell.length_c   1.000
_cell.angle_alpha   90.00
_cell.angle_beta   90.00
_cell.angle_gamma   90.00
#
_symmetry.space_group_name_H-M   'P 1'
#
loop_
_entity.id
_entity.type
_entity.pdbx_description
1 polymer ?
#
loop_
_entity_poly.entity_id
_entity_poly.type
_entity_poly.pdbx_seq_one_letter_code
_entity_poly.pdbx_strand_id
1 'polypeptide(L)'
;MCQFLDKQNRVSRTLASQLLRSGTSVGANIEEAQAGHSKADFTAKMSIARKEARESHYWLRLLLATELVPEFEISELLNESEELVKILTSIVKTSQAGKH
;
A
#
# COMPACT_ATOMS: atom_id res chain seq x y z
N MET A 1 -7.39 2.14 12.94
CA MET A 1 -7.97 1.04 12.13
C MET A 1 -7.48 -0.35 12.54
N CYS A 2 -6.25 -0.78 12.20
CA CYS A 2 -5.86 -2.20 12.34
C CYS A 2 -5.92 -2.73 13.78
N GLN A 3 -5.55 -1.92 14.78
CA GLN A 3 -5.68 -2.29 16.20
C GLN A 3 -7.14 -2.51 16.65
N PHE A 4 -8.09 -1.81 16.02
CA PHE A 4 -9.52 -2.00 16.29
C PHE A 4 -9.99 -3.33 15.70
N LEU A 5 -9.68 -3.58 14.42
CA LEU A 5 -10.04 -4.81 13.71
C LEU A 5 -9.36 -6.06 14.32
N ASP A 6 -8.18 -5.90 14.90
CA ASP A 6 -7.47 -7.01 15.54
C ASP A 6 -8.17 -7.54 16.80
N LYS A 7 -9.02 -6.73 17.43
CA LYS A 7 -9.81 -7.14 18.60
C LYS A 7 -11.14 -7.81 18.24
N GLN A 8 -11.46 -7.90 16.94
CA GLN A 8 -12.73 -8.40 16.44
C GLN A 8 -12.66 -9.90 16.10
N ASN A 9 -13.68 -10.39 15.40
CA ASN A 9 -13.77 -11.77 14.96
C ASN A 9 -12.57 -12.19 14.08
N ARG A 10 -12.44 -13.49 13.82
CA ARG A 10 -11.31 -14.05 13.05
C ARG A 10 -11.16 -13.45 11.65
N VAL A 11 -12.27 -13.13 10.98
CA VAL A 11 -12.26 -12.57 9.62
C VAL A 11 -11.66 -11.16 9.65
N SER A 12 -12.14 -10.29 10.55
CA SER A 12 -11.61 -8.94 10.73
C SER A 12 -10.12 -8.94 11.06
N ARG A 13 -9.68 -9.83 11.96
CA ARG A 13 -8.25 -10.03 12.30
C ARG A 13 -7.40 -10.39 11.09
N THR A 14 -7.86 -11.35 10.29
CA THR A 14 -7.14 -11.78 9.09
C THR A 14 -6.99 -10.62 8.10
N LEU A 15 -8.05 -9.85 7.85
CA LEU A 15 -7.98 -8.69 6.95
C LEU A 15 -7.08 -7.58 7.50
N ALA A 16 -7.14 -7.31 8.81
CA ALA A 16 -6.27 -6.33 9.46
C ALA A 16 -4.79 -6.70 9.35
N SER A 17 -4.46 -7.98 9.50
CA SER A 17 -3.08 -8.47 9.35
C SER A 17 -2.58 -8.30 7.91
N GLN A 18 -3.40 -8.60 6.90
CA GLN A 18 -3.04 -8.40 5.50
C GLN A 18 -2.83 -6.92 5.16
N LEU A 19 -3.74 -6.05 5.61
CA LEU A 19 -3.63 -4.60 5.43
C LEU A 19 -2.39 -4.05 6.16
N LEU A 20 -2.14 -4.47 7.40
CA LEU A 20 -0.99 -4.01 8.17
C LEU A 20 0.33 -4.38 7.47
N ARG A 21 0.45 -5.63 7.00
CA ARG A 21 1.66 -6.10 6.32
C ARG A 21 1.91 -5.38 5.00
N SER A 22 0.89 -5.29 4.15
CA SER A 22 1.03 -4.61 2.86
C SER A 22 1.29 -3.11 3.05
N GLY A 23 0.57 -2.46 3.96
CA GLY A 23 0.71 -1.03 4.23
C GLY A 23 2.09 -0.64 4.74
N THR A 24 2.65 -1.39 5.70
CA THR A 24 4.01 -1.12 6.21
C THR A 24 5.10 -1.48 5.21
N SER A 25 4.86 -2.48 4.35
CA SER A 25 5.78 -2.87 3.29
C SER A 25 6.00 -1.78 2.24
N VAL A 26 5.02 -0.89 2.02
CA VAL A 26 5.17 0.27 1.11
C VAL A 26 6.33 1.15 1.56
N GLY A 27 6.31 1.61 2.80
CA GLY A 27 7.35 2.47 3.36
C GLY A 27 8.71 1.76 3.40
N ALA A 28 8.74 0.50 3.86
CA ALA A 28 9.97 -0.29 3.91
C ALA A 28 10.66 -0.39 2.53
N ASN A 29 9.91 -0.65 1.47
CA ASN A 29 10.48 -0.72 0.12
C ASN A 29 10.90 0.66 -0.42
N ILE A 30 10.25 1.75 -0.03
CA ILE A 30 10.67 3.11 -0.39
C ILE A 30 12.01 3.45 0.28
N GLU A 31 12.16 3.15 1.57
CA GLU A 31 13.42 3.34 2.31
C GLU A 31 14.56 2.53 1.68
N GLU A 32 14.31 1.26 1.35
CA GLU A 32 15.28 0.43 0.62
C GLU A 32 15.62 1.00 -0.76
N ALA A 33 14.64 1.53 -1.50
CA ALA A 33 14.88 2.15 -2.80
C ALA A 33 15.81 3.37 -2.68
N GLN A 34 15.59 4.21 -1.66
CA GLN A 34 16.38 5.41 -1.41
C GLN A 34 17.84 5.10 -1.03
N ALA A 35 18.06 3.96 -0.36
CA ALA A 35 19.39 3.46 -0.03
C ALA A 35 20.05 2.63 -1.17
N GLY A 36 19.34 2.41 -2.28
CA GLY A 36 19.78 1.53 -3.37
C GLY A 36 21.02 2.03 -4.12
N HIS A 37 21.80 1.09 -4.65
CA HIS A 37 23.09 1.38 -5.29
C HIS A 37 23.00 1.69 -6.79
N SER A 38 21.83 1.51 -7.41
CA SER A 38 21.64 1.75 -8.84
C SER A 38 20.22 2.17 -9.16
N LYS A 39 20.04 2.79 -10.34
CA LYS A 39 18.71 3.13 -10.86
C LYS A 39 17.83 1.90 -11.10
N ALA A 40 18.42 0.76 -11.48
CA ALA A 40 17.70 -0.48 -11.67
C ALA A 40 17.15 -1.01 -10.34
N ASP A 41 17.97 -0.97 -9.29
CA ASP A 41 17.59 -1.36 -7.93
C ASP A 41 16.50 -0.43 -7.37
N PHE A 42 16.69 0.89 -7.47
CA PHE A 42 15.66 1.88 -7.12
C PHE A 42 14.32 1.57 -7.83
N THR A 43 14.36 1.33 -9.14
CA THR A 43 13.15 1.04 -9.93
C THR A 43 12.47 -0.26 -9.48
N ALA A 44 13.26 -1.30 -9.17
CA ALA A 44 12.73 -2.57 -8.70
C ALA A 44 12.03 -2.41 -7.34
N LYS A 45 12.68 -1.73 -6.38
CA LYS A 45 12.11 -1.48 -5.05
C LYS A 45 10.88 -0.57 -5.08
N MET A 46 10.89 0.50 -5.87
CA MET A 46 9.70 1.33 -6.08
C MET A 46 8.56 0.56 -6.78
N SER A 47 8.88 -0.42 -7.63
CA SER A 47 7.86 -1.31 -8.23
C SER A 47 7.22 -2.23 -7.20
N ILE A 48 8.00 -2.71 -6.22
CA ILE A 48 7.47 -3.50 -5.09
C ILE A 48 6.61 -2.60 -4.20
N ALA A 49 7.08 -1.42 -3.80
CA ALA A 49 6.29 -0.46 -3.02
C ALA A 49 4.94 -0.14 -3.70
N ARG A 50 4.94 0.06 -5.03
CA ARG A 50 3.71 0.26 -5.81
C ARG A 50 2.76 -0.94 -5.74
N LYS A 51 3.28 -2.17 -5.79
CA LYS A 51 2.47 -3.40 -5.67
C LYS A 51 1.82 -3.48 -4.29
N GLU A 52 2.58 -3.23 -3.23
CA GLU A 52 2.11 -3.26 -1.85
C GLU A 52 1.08 -2.15 -1.57
N ALA A 53 1.23 -0.97 -2.18
CA ALA A 53 0.24 0.11 -2.09
C ALA A 53 -1.09 -0.28 -2.75
N ARG A 54 -1.04 -0.98 -3.90
CA ARG A 54 -2.24 -1.51 -4.55
C ARG A 54 -2.92 -2.59 -3.73
N GLU A 55 -2.13 -3.45 -3.10
CA GLU A 55 -2.65 -4.48 -2.20
C GLU A 55 -3.31 -3.86 -0.96
N SER A 56 -2.68 -2.86 -0.36
CA SER A 56 -3.23 -2.08 0.76
C SER A 56 -4.57 -1.43 0.38
N HIS A 57 -4.62 -0.77 -0.78
CA HIS A 57 -5.84 -0.16 -1.30
C HIS A 57 -6.95 -1.22 -1.56
N TYR A 58 -6.60 -2.39 -2.07
CA TYR A 58 -7.53 -3.51 -2.22
C TYR A 58 -8.13 -3.95 -0.88
N TRP A 59 -7.30 -4.09 0.16
CA TRP A 59 -7.79 -4.47 1.49
C TRP A 59 -8.72 -3.41 2.10
N LEU A 60 -8.42 -2.12 1.91
CA LEU A 60 -9.31 -1.04 2.34
C LEU A 60 -10.68 -1.12 1.63
N ARG A 61 -10.69 -1.36 0.31
CA ARG A 61 -11.93 -1.54 -0.45
C ARG A 61 -12.72 -2.76 0.03
N LEU A 62 -12.04 -3.84 0.40
CA LEU A 62 -12.70 -5.04 0.91
C LEU A 62 -13.31 -4.81 2.31
N LEU A 63 -12.62 -4.07 3.18
CA LEU A 63 -13.16 -3.69 4.49
C LEU A 63 -14.45 -2.87 4.36
N LEU A 64 -14.51 -1.94 3.39
CA LEU A 64 -15.72 -1.18 3.08
C LEU A 64 -16.82 -2.08 2.49
N ALA A 65 -16.49 -2.91 1.49
CA ALA A 65 -17.46 -3.77 0.80
C ALA A 65 -18.06 -4.87 1.70
N THR A 66 -17.37 -5.21 2.79
CA THR A 66 -17.84 -6.19 3.79
C THR A 66 -18.50 -5.53 5.00
N GLU A 67 -18.68 -4.20 4.97
CA GLU A 67 -19.28 -3.41 6.05
C GLU A 67 -18.57 -3.60 7.42
N LEU A 68 -17.31 -4.02 7.39
CA LEU A 68 -16.50 -4.21 8.61
C LEU A 68 -16.03 -2.88 9.20
N VAL A 69 -16.00 -1.84 8.37
CA VAL A 69 -15.66 -0.46 8.75
C VAL A 69 -16.65 0.47 8.06
N PRO A 70 -17.27 1.43 8.77
CA PRO A 70 -18.13 2.42 8.16
C PRO A 70 -17.39 3.28 7.12
N GLU A 71 -18.09 3.69 6.06
CA GLU A 71 -17.51 4.51 4.98
C GLU A 71 -16.84 5.79 5.48
N PHE A 72 -17.46 6.47 6.46
CA PHE A 72 -16.92 7.72 7.02
C PHE A 72 -15.59 7.51 7.76
N GLU A 73 -15.27 6.29 8.24
CA GLU A 73 -14.00 5.99 8.91
C GLU A 73 -12.89 5.55 7.94
N ILE A 74 -13.23 5.18 6.70
CA ILE A 74 -12.28 4.60 5.73
C ILE A 74 -12.12 5.41 4.44
N SER A 75 -13.05 6.31 4.13
CA SER A 75 -13.06 7.11 2.90
C SER A 75 -11.78 7.92 2.69
N GLU A 76 -11.27 8.59 3.73
CA GLU A 76 -10.02 9.34 3.68
C GLU A 76 -8.84 8.41 3.35
N LEU A 77 -8.70 7.28 4.06
CA LEU A 77 -7.64 6.29 3.81
C LEU A 77 -7.75 5.64 2.42
N LEU A 78 -8.96 5.44 1.91
CA LEU A 78 -9.18 4.96 0.54
C LEU A 78 -8.65 5.96 -0.49
N ASN A 79 -8.94 7.24 -0.31
CA ASN A 79 -8.45 8.30 -1.20
C ASN A 79 -6.92 8.43 -1.12
N GLU A 80 -6.36 8.49 0.09
CA GLU A 80 -4.90 8.57 0.30
C GLU A 80 -4.17 7.37 -0.32
N SER A 81 -4.69 6.16 -0.13
CA SER A 81 -4.07 4.97 -0.71
C SER A 81 -4.14 4.95 -2.24
N GLU A 82 -5.21 5.49 -2.84
CA GLU A 82 -5.30 5.65 -4.29
C GLU A 82 -4.29 6.69 -4.81
N GLU A 83 -4.17 7.82 -4.13
CA GLU A 83 -3.18 8.86 -4.43
C GLU A 83 -1.76 8.32 -4.36
N LEU A 84 -1.45 7.55 -3.31
CA LEU A 84 -0.15 6.90 -3.14
C LEU A 84 0.15 5.92 -4.29
N VAL A 85 -0.85 5.14 -4.72
CA VAL A 85 -0.73 4.27 -5.90
C VAL A 85 -0.44 5.09 -7.16
N LYS A 86 -1.08 6.24 -7.37
CA LYS A 86 -0.85 7.13 -8.52
C LYS A 86 0.56 7.73 -8.50
N ILE A 87 1.03 8.19 -7.34
CA ILE A 87 2.38 8.72 -7.14
C ILE A 87 3.43 7.64 -7.46
N LEU A 88 3.33 6.47 -6.83
CA LEU A 88 4.28 5.38 -7.04
C LEU A 88 4.24 4.86 -8.48
N THR A 89 3.06 4.83 -9.12
CA THR A 89 2.95 4.51 -10.55
C THR A 89 3.71 5.50 -11.41
N SER A 90 3.60 6.80 -11.12
CA SER A 90 4.29 7.85 -11.86
C SER A 90 5.81 7.76 -11.67
N ILE A 91 6.28 7.52 -10.44
CA ILE A 91 7.70 7.32 -10.15
C ILE A 91 8.26 6.14 -10.93
N VAL A 92 7.62 4.97 -10.85
CA VAL A 92 8.07 3.76 -11.57
C VAL A 92 8.16 4.00 -13.07
N LYS A 93 7.15 4.65 -13.67
CA LYS A 93 7.16 4.97 -15.11
C LYS A 93 8.33 5.88 -15.49
N THR A 94 8.56 6.95 -14.73
CA THR A 94 9.63 7.91 -15.01
C THR A 94 11.01 7.27 -14.80
N SER A 95 11.19 6.45 -13.77
CA SER A 95 12.45 5.75 -13.51
C SER A 95 12.80 4.74 -14.61
N GLN A 96 11.80 4.11 -15.25
CA GLN A 96 12.00 3.21 -16.39
C GLN A 96 12.37 3.96 -17.68
N ALA A 97 11.82 5.15 -17.90
CA ALA A 97 12.02 5.92 -19.14
C ALA A 97 13.45 6.47 -19.28
N GLY A 98 14.12 6.81 -18.18
CA GLY A 98 15.49 7.34 -18.24
C GLY A 98 16.60 6.28 -18.41
N LYS A 99 16.34 5.18 -19.10
CA LYS A 99 17.36 4.23 -19.57
C LYS A 99 17.94 4.75 -20.89
N HIS A 100 18.77 5.79 -20.81
CA HIS A 100 19.64 6.24 -21.91
C HIS A 100 21.07 6.28 -21.41
#